data_AF-A0A485AH82-F1
#
_entry.id   AF-A0A485AH82-F1
#
_cell.length_a   1.000
_cell.length_b   1.000
_cell.length_c   1.000
_cell.angle_alpha   90.00
_cell.angle_beta   90.00
_cell.angle_gamma   90.00
#
_symmetry.space_group_name_H-M   'P 1'
#
loop_
_entity.id
_entity.type
_entity.pdbx_description
1 polymer ?
#
loop_
_entity_poly.entity_id
_entity_poly.type
_entity_poly.pdbx_seq_one_letter_code
_entity_poly.pdbx_strand_id
1 'polypeptide(L)'
;MKETFGKLVTMVNDFKQYFIAHNQPIYENPSPGNKAGGITTLEDKSLGCTQKAGSSQVVDVLRYGERLKTHGLNLLSAPGNDAVATSALAGAGCHMVLFSTGRGTPYGGFVPTVKIATQQRTGGKEKTLDRL
;
A
#
# COMPACT_ATOMS: atom_id res chain seq x y z
N MET A 1 2.79 2.51 23.67
CA MET A 1 2.84 1.11 23.17
C MET A 1 1.49 0.38 23.26
N LYS A 2 0.83 0.27 24.43
CA LYS A 2 -0.50 -0.37 24.53
C LYS A 2 -1.57 0.28 23.64
N GLU A 3 -1.60 1.61 23.60
CA GLU A 3 -2.57 2.36 22.79
C GLU A 3 -2.36 2.12 21.28
N THR A 4 -1.15 2.30 20.76
CA THR A 4 -0.80 2.04 19.36
C THR A 4 -1.14 0.60 18.94
N PHE A 5 -0.85 -0.37 19.81
CA PHE A 5 -1.22 -1.77 19.58
C PHE A 5 -2.74 -1.94 19.49
N GLY A 6 -3.51 -1.30 20.39
CA GLY A 6 -4.96 -1.27 20.33
C GLY A 6 -5.49 -0.73 19.01
N LYS A 7 -4.96 0.43 18.55
CA LYS A 7 -5.35 1.01 17.26
C LYS A 7 -5.04 0.09 16.08
N LEU A 8 -3.90 -0.61 16.11
CA LEU A 8 -3.52 -1.57 15.07
C LEU A 8 -4.49 -2.77 15.04
N VAL A 9 -4.83 -3.32 16.20
CA VAL A 9 -5.82 -4.40 16.33
C VAL A 9 -7.18 -3.95 15.81
N THR A 10 -7.62 -2.75 16.18
CA THR A 10 -8.86 -2.17 15.67
C THR A 10 -8.84 -2.02 14.15
N MET A 11 -7.74 -1.51 13.57
CA MET A 11 -7.61 -1.38 12.11
C MET A 11 -7.80 -2.73 11.39
N VAL A 12 -7.19 -3.81 11.89
CA VAL A 12 -7.32 -5.14 11.28
C VAL A 12 -8.75 -5.68 11.45
N ASN A 13 -9.34 -5.51 12.63
CA ASN A 13 -10.68 -6.01 12.90
C ASN A 13 -11.76 -5.24 12.13
N ASP A 14 -11.65 -3.91 12.03
CA ASP A 14 -12.55 -3.06 11.24
C ASP A 14 -12.55 -3.51 9.76
N PHE A 15 -11.36 -3.81 9.20
CA PHE A 15 -11.25 -4.35 7.85
C PHE A 15 -11.98 -5.69 7.69
N LYS A 16 -11.78 -6.63 8.63
CA LYS A 16 -12.48 -7.94 8.59
C LYS A 16 -13.99 -7.77 8.68
N GLN A 17 -14.46 -6.94 9.61
CA GLN A 17 -15.89 -6.70 9.82
C GLN A 17 -16.54 -6.06 8.60
N TYR A 18 -15.84 -5.16 7.90
CA TYR A 18 -16.33 -4.59 6.65
C TYR A 18 -16.64 -5.67 5.61
N PHE A 19 -15.74 -6.63 5.37
CA PHE A 19 -15.97 -7.70 4.40
C PHE A 19 -17.08 -8.67 4.83
N ILE A 20 -17.13 -9.02 6.12
CA ILE A 20 -18.18 -9.89 6.68
C ILE A 20 -19.56 -9.23 6.50
N ALA A 21 -19.68 -7.93 6.78
CA ALA A 21 -20.93 -7.19 6.65
C ALA A 21 -21.44 -7.08 5.20
N HIS A 22 -20.56 -7.25 4.20
CA HIS A 22 -20.90 -7.22 2.78
C HIS A 22 -20.94 -8.62 2.14
N ASN A 23 -20.93 -9.69 2.95
CA ASN A 23 -20.89 -11.08 2.49
C ASN A 23 -19.75 -11.36 1.49
N GLN A 24 -18.59 -10.72 1.67
CA GLN A 24 -17.41 -10.90 0.83
C GLN A 24 -16.35 -11.76 1.53
N PRO A 25 -15.61 -12.63 0.81
CA PRO A 25 -14.50 -13.37 1.39
C PRO A 25 -13.33 -12.44 1.73
N ILE A 26 -12.67 -12.68 2.88
CA ILE A 26 -11.55 -11.86 3.35
C ILE A 26 -10.22 -12.23 2.65
N TYR A 27 -10.13 -13.42 2.06
CA TYR A 27 -8.87 -14.03 1.58
C TYR A 27 -8.67 -14.02 0.06
N GLU A 28 -9.48 -13.27 -0.70
CA GLU A 28 -9.31 -13.21 -2.16
C GLU A 28 -8.19 -12.23 -2.59
N ASN A 29 -6.94 -12.70 -2.60
CA ASN A 29 -5.85 -12.08 -3.38
C ASN A 29 -4.63 -13.01 -3.45
N PRO A 30 -4.44 -13.74 -4.56
CA PRO A 30 -3.58 -13.15 -5.59
C PRO A 30 -4.20 -13.17 -6.98
N SER A 31 -4.11 -12.05 -7.69
CA SER A 31 -4.50 -11.95 -9.10
C SER A 31 -3.69 -12.91 -9.98
N PRO A 32 -4.19 -13.33 -11.16
CA PRO A 32 -3.44 -14.18 -12.09
C PRO A 32 -2.05 -13.61 -12.42
N GLY A 33 -1.97 -12.28 -12.51
CA GLY A 33 -0.72 -11.56 -12.71
C GLY A 33 0.27 -11.70 -11.55
N ASN A 34 -0.20 -11.67 -10.30
CA ASN A 34 0.65 -11.83 -9.12
C ASN A 34 1.17 -13.27 -9.01
N LYS A 35 0.31 -14.25 -9.31
CA LYS A 35 0.69 -15.68 -9.34
C LYS A 35 1.80 -15.93 -10.37
N ALA A 36 1.65 -15.40 -11.59
CA ALA A 36 2.67 -15.50 -12.63
C ALA A 36 3.98 -14.78 -12.24
N GLY A 37 3.91 -13.78 -11.36
CA GLY A 37 5.06 -13.05 -10.82
C GLY A 37 5.67 -13.67 -9.56
N GLY A 38 5.27 -14.89 -9.16
CA GLY A 38 5.80 -15.61 -8.00
C GLY A 38 5.15 -15.27 -6.66
N ILE A 39 4.11 -14.43 -6.62
CA ILE A 39 3.34 -14.14 -5.41
C ILE A 39 2.13 -15.08 -5.40
N THR A 40 2.31 -16.24 -4.78
CA THR A 40 1.34 -17.35 -4.82
C THR A 40 0.36 -17.31 -3.65
N THR A 41 0.76 -16.71 -2.52
CA THR A 41 -0.06 -16.61 -1.30
C THR A 41 -0.34 -15.15 -0.90
N LEU A 42 -1.37 -14.96 -0.06
CA LEU A 42 -1.68 -13.64 0.50
C LEU A 42 -0.61 -13.21 1.52
N GLU A 43 -0.02 -14.19 2.19
CA GLU A 43 1.07 -14.08 3.15
C GLU A 43 2.32 -13.51 2.47
N ASP A 44 2.72 -14.05 1.31
CA ASP A 44 3.86 -13.53 0.54
C ASP A 44 3.68 -12.06 0.16
N LYS A 45 2.46 -11.72 -0.26
CA LYS A 45 2.11 -10.33 -0.60
C LYS A 45 2.18 -9.43 0.64
N SER A 46 1.66 -9.91 1.76
CA SER A 46 1.63 -9.17 3.02
C SER A 46 3.05 -8.95 3.58
N LEU A 47 3.90 -9.98 3.51
CA LEU A 47 5.31 -9.88 3.89
C LEU A 47 6.04 -8.82 3.05
N GLY A 48 5.82 -8.80 1.74
CA GLY A 48 6.38 -7.76 0.86
C GLY A 48 5.92 -6.34 1.22
N CYS A 49 4.69 -6.17 1.69
CA CYS A 49 4.22 -4.88 2.21
C CYS A 49 4.93 -4.48 3.51
N THR A 50 5.10 -5.41 4.44
CA THR A 50 5.80 -5.17 5.72
C THR A 50 7.26 -4.74 5.50
N GLN A 51 7.94 -5.32 4.50
CA GLN A 51 9.33 -4.93 4.19
C GLN A 51 9.50 -3.44 3.83
N LYS A 52 8.46 -2.78 3.31
CA LYS A 52 8.51 -1.34 2.99
C LYS A 52 8.61 -0.45 4.23
N ALA A 53 8.21 -0.96 5.39
CA ALA A 53 8.34 -0.27 6.66
C ALA A 53 9.78 -0.33 7.24
N GLY A 54 10.63 -1.21 6.70
CA GLY A 54 11.97 -1.44 7.22
C GLY A 54 11.95 -2.02 8.64
N SER A 55 12.91 -1.59 9.47
CA SER A 55 13.05 -2.01 10.87
C SER A 55 12.47 -1.00 11.88
N SER A 56 11.78 0.04 11.41
CA SER A 56 11.24 1.10 12.27
C SER A 56 10.07 0.60 13.12
N GLN A 57 9.96 1.10 14.35
CA GLN A 57 8.79 0.82 15.20
C GLN A 57 7.59 1.64 14.73
N VAL A 58 6.42 1.00 14.64
CA VAL A 58 5.14 1.70 14.39
C VAL A 58 4.81 2.58 15.61
N VAL A 59 4.67 3.88 15.38
CA VAL A 59 4.41 4.87 16.44
C VAL A 59 2.94 5.25 16.55
N ASP A 60 2.18 5.22 15.45
CA ASP A 60 0.73 5.49 15.44
C ASP A 60 0.01 4.80 14.27
N VAL A 61 -1.32 4.81 14.33
CA VAL A 61 -2.21 4.34 13.26
C VAL A 61 -3.27 5.40 13.00
N LEU A 62 -3.34 5.86 11.75
CA LEU A 62 -4.30 6.84 11.26
C LEU A 62 -5.48 6.14 10.60
N ARG A 63 -6.69 6.64 10.87
CA ARG A 63 -7.91 6.31 10.11
C ARG A 63 -7.96 7.10 8.81
N TYR A 64 -8.79 6.63 7.88
CA TYR A 64 -9.01 7.31 6.61
C TYR A 64 -9.49 8.76 6.83
N GLY A 65 -8.81 9.72 6.20
CA GLY A 65 -9.10 11.16 6.34
C GLY A 65 -8.38 11.86 7.50
N GLU A 66 -7.68 11.13 8.38
CA GLU A 66 -6.89 11.75 9.44
C GLU A 66 -5.56 12.31 8.92
N ARG A 67 -5.07 13.35 9.60
CA ARG A 67 -3.78 14.01 9.33
C ARG A 67 -2.69 13.48 10.27
N LEU A 68 -1.48 13.37 9.75
CA LEU A 68 -0.29 12.99 10.51
C LEU A 68 -0.02 13.97 11.67
N LYS A 69 0.20 13.43 12.86
CA LYS A 69 0.52 14.20 14.09
C LYS A 69 1.85 13.78 14.72
N THR A 70 2.24 12.52 14.54
CA THR A 70 3.39 11.92 15.22
C THR A 70 4.49 11.63 14.20
N HIS A 71 5.72 12.09 14.47
CA HIS A 71 6.87 11.76 13.63
C HIS A 71 7.30 10.30 13.83
N GLY A 72 7.60 9.62 12.72
CA GLY A 72 8.01 8.20 12.71
C GLY A 72 7.20 7.37 11.73
N LEU A 73 7.28 6.05 11.85
CA LEU A 73 6.49 5.12 11.04
C LEU A 73 5.04 5.09 11.53
N ASN A 74 4.14 5.62 10.73
CA ASN A 74 2.70 5.61 11.00
C ASN A 74 2.01 4.74 9.94
N LEU A 75 1.01 3.95 10.36
CA LEU A 75 0.19 3.18 9.44
C LEU A 75 -1.06 3.98 9.08
N LEU A 76 -1.47 3.97 7.81
CA LEU A 76 -2.71 4.61 7.37
C LEU A 76 -3.70 3.54 6.93
N SER A 77 -4.86 3.50 7.58
CA SER A 77 -5.99 2.66 7.16
C SER A 77 -6.73 3.35 6.01
N ALA A 78 -6.57 2.82 4.79
CA ALA A 78 -7.20 3.33 3.59
C ALA A 78 -7.42 2.19 2.57
N PRO A 79 -8.36 2.36 1.60
CA PRO A 79 -8.48 1.44 0.47
C PRO A 79 -7.17 1.30 -0.31
N GLY A 80 -6.80 0.07 -0.65
CA GLY A 80 -5.50 -0.26 -1.24
C GLY A 80 -5.37 -0.04 -2.75
N ASN A 81 -6.39 0.51 -3.42
CA ASN A 81 -6.30 0.81 -4.85
C ASN A 81 -5.42 2.05 -5.09
N ASP A 82 -4.58 2.00 -6.12
CA ASP A 82 -3.50 2.96 -6.35
C ASP A 82 -3.93 4.44 -6.23
N ALA A 83 -5.06 4.79 -6.84
CA ALA A 83 -5.56 6.16 -6.84
C ALA A 83 -6.05 6.65 -5.47
N VAL A 84 -6.79 5.81 -4.74
CA VAL A 84 -7.30 6.18 -3.42
C VAL A 84 -6.18 6.12 -2.39
N ALA A 85 -5.31 5.10 -2.42
CA ALA A 85 -4.20 4.98 -1.50
C ALA A 85 -3.24 6.18 -1.58
N THR A 86 -2.85 6.57 -2.81
CA THR A 86 -1.97 7.73 -3.01
C THR A 86 -2.64 9.03 -2.58
N SER A 87 -3.94 9.17 -2.86
CA SER A 87 -4.71 10.35 -2.43
C SER A 87 -4.89 10.41 -0.91
N ALA A 88 -5.05 9.27 -0.25
CA ALA A 88 -5.17 9.17 1.19
C ALA A 88 -3.87 9.57 1.90
N LEU A 89 -2.73 9.08 1.41
CA LEU A 89 -1.40 9.47 1.93
C LEU A 89 -1.19 10.98 1.82
N ALA A 90 -1.51 11.53 0.66
CA ALA A 90 -1.35 12.94 0.41
C ALA A 90 -2.35 13.79 1.24
N GLY A 91 -3.59 13.34 1.41
CA GLY A 91 -4.58 13.94 2.31
C GLY A 91 -4.14 13.91 3.77
N ALA A 92 -3.48 12.83 4.19
CA ALA A 92 -2.89 12.69 5.52
C ALA A 92 -1.68 13.62 5.76
N GLY A 93 -1.18 14.29 4.72
CA GLY A 93 -0.09 15.27 4.81
C GLY A 93 1.26 14.79 4.27
N CYS A 94 1.31 13.68 3.52
CA CYS A 94 2.53 13.28 2.83
C CYS A 94 2.86 14.24 1.68
N HIS A 95 4.07 14.79 1.67
CA HIS A 95 4.56 15.66 0.59
C HIS A 95 5.03 14.89 -0.65
N MET A 96 5.25 13.57 -0.53
CA MET A 96 5.72 12.69 -1.60
C MET A 96 5.22 11.26 -1.36
N VAL A 97 4.95 10.53 -2.43
CA VAL A 97 4.65 9.08 -2.38
C VAL A 97 5.70 8.30 -3.16
N LEU A 98 6.26 7.27 -2.52
CA LEU A 98 7.13 6.29 -3.16
C LEU A 98 6.29 5.08 -3.59
N PHE A 99 6.17 4.88 -4.89
CA PHE A 99 5.30 3.86 -5.46
C PHE A 99 6.14 2.77 -6.14
N SER A 100 6.34 1.66 -5.45
CA SER A 100 6.98 0.46 -6.01
C SER A 100 6.07 -0.23 -7.02
N THR A 101 6.49 -0.40 -8.28
CA THR A 101 5.71 -1.08 -9.32
C THR A 101 6.57 -2.06 -10.13
N GLY A 102 6.05 -3.27 -10.33
CA GLY A 102 6.67 -4.26 -11.20
C GLY A 102 6.23 -4.18 -12.66
N ARG A 103 5.16 -3.44 -12.96
CA ARG A 103 4.51 -3.40 -14.30
C ARG A 103 4.37 -1.99 -14.88
N GLY A 104 4.87 -0.98 -14.19
CA GLY A 104 4.87 0.40 -14.68
C GLY A 104 3.47 1.01 -14.75
N THR A 105 2.67 0.89 -13.68
CA THR A 105 1.34 1.54 -13.62
C THR A 105 1.49 3.04 -13.92
N PRO A 106 0.83 3.59 -14.97
CA PRO A 106 1.00 4.97 -15.43
C PRO A 106 0.32 6.01 -14.52
N TYR A 107 0.03 5.65 -13.27
CA TYR A 107 -0.71 6.49 -12.34
C TYR A 107 0.18 7.55 -11.68
N GLY A 108 -0.25 8.82 -11.70
CA GLY A 108 0.31 9.91 -10.90
C GLY A 108 -0.70 10.42 -9.86
N GLY A 109 -0.23 10.69 -8.64
CA GLY A 109 -1.03 11.32 -7.59
C GLY A 109 -0.95 12.86 -7.63
N PHE A 110 -1.73 13.52 -6.76
CA PHE A 110 -1.71 14.98 -6.64
C PHE A 110 -0.49 15.55 -5.90
N VAL A 111 0.31 14.68 -5.28
CA VAL A 111 1.65 14.98 -4.76
C VAL A 111 2.69 14.25 -5.60
N PRO A 112 3.95 14.74 -5.65
CA PRO A 112 5.05 14.06 -6.33
C PRO A 112 5.07 12.56 -6.01
N THR A 113 4.90 11.74 -7.06
CA THR A 113 4.80 10.28 -6.96
C THR A 113 5.98 9.65 -7.68
N VAL A 114 6.97 9.18 -6.92
CA VAL A 114 8.19 8.57 -7.46
C VAL A 114 7.96 7.10 -7.73
N LYS A 115 8.14 6.66 -8.97
CA LYS A 115 8.00 5.26 -9.37
C LYS A 115 9.30 4.51 -9.17
N ILE A 116 9.23 3.44 -8.40
CA ILE A 116 10.38 2.56 -8.12
C ILE A 116 10.13 1.23 -8.84
N ALA A 117 10.90 0.94 -9.89
CA ALA A 117 10.80 -0.31 -10.61
C ALA A 117 11.47 -1.45 -9.84
N THR A 118 10.77 -2.58 -9.67
CA THR A 118 11.29 -3.75 -8.94
C THR A 118 11.84 -4.86 -9.84
N GLN A 119 11.69 -4.72 -11.17
CA GLN A 119 12.28 -5.63 -12.16
C GLN A 119 13.32 -4.88 -12.99
N GLN A 120 14.54 -5.39 -13.06
CA GLN A 120 15.48 -5.00 -14.10
C GLN A 120 14.96 -5.57 -15.42
N ARG A 121 14.63 -4.71 -16.37
CA ARG A 121 14.15 -5.17 -17.66
C ARG A 121 15.33 -5.71 -18.48
N THR A 122 15.55 -7.02 -18.44
CA THR A 122 16.50 -7.70 -19.33
C THR A 122 15.90 -7.76 -20.74
N GLY A 123 16.17 -6.74 -21.56
CA GLY A 123 15.73 -6.69 -22.96
C GLY A 123 15.29 -5.30 -23.40
N GLY A 124 16.17 -4.61 -24.13
CA GLY A 124 15.91 -3.28 -24.68
C GLY A 124 14.60 -3.22 -25.48
N LYS A 125 13.75 -2.24 -25.12
CA LYS A 125 12.73 -1.56 -25.95
C LYS A 125 11.91 -0.63 -25.09
N GLU A 126 12.52 0.48 -24.71
CA GLU A 126 11.85 1.71 -24.27
C GLU A 126 10.45 1.83 -24.90
N LYS A 127 9.39 1.64 -24.10
CA LYS A 127 7.99 1.71 -24.55
C LYS A 127 7.00 2.17 -23.47
N THR A 128 7.47 2.76 -22.37
CA THR A 128 6.55 3.16 -21.29
C THR A 128 6.75 4.60 -20.82
N LEU A 129 7.63 5.37 -21.45
CA LEU A 129 7.70 6.83 -21.27
C LEU A 129 7.06 7.60 -22.45
N ASP A 130 6.80 6.95 -23.59
CA ASP A 130 6.19 7.56 -24.79
C ASP A 130 4.64 7.58 -24.81
N ARG A 131 3.99 7.58 -23.64
CA ARG A 131 2.52 7.75 -23.56
C ARG A 131 2.09 8.73 -22.47
N LEU A 132 2.88 9.77 -22.28
CA LEU A 132 2.40 11.10 -21.88
C LEU A 132 2.21 11.94 -23.14
#